data_AF-A0A3N1B263-F1
#
_entry.id   AF-A0A3N1B263-F1
#
_cell.length_a   1.000
_cell.length_b   1.000
_cell.length_c   1.000
_cell.angle_alpha   90.00
_cell.angle_beta   90.00
_cell.angle_gamma   90.00
#
_symmetry.space_group_name_H-M   'P 1'
#
loop_
_entity.id
_entity.type
_entity.pdbx_description
1 polymer ?
#
loop_
_entity_poly.entity_id
_entity_poly.type
_entity_poly.pdbx_seq_one_letter_code
_entity_poly.pdbx_strand_id
1 'polypeptide(L)'
;MTVIHTAARQRITPDSRPPGFPVQSAGMFVIRSDGTATFDRHYHDFDEFWLVAAGTGTVQVGDEQHHITAGDIIFTAAGLDHDVIAVAEELRVFWLSLPPAPGGSGAHLHRTEHDAIKHAVRVVAAGGPR
;
A
#
# COMPACT_ATOMS: atom_id res chain seq x y z
N MET A 1 -2.79 -7.85 -24.21
CA MET A 1 -2.72 -6.45 -23.72
C MET A 1 -3.89 -6.24 -22.79
N THR A 2 -3.67 -5.72 -21.59
CA THR A 2 -4.71 -5.45 -20.59
C THR A 2 -4.56 -4.02 -20.09
N VAL A 3 -5.67 -3.28 -20.01
CA VAL A 3 -5.72 -1.93 -19.45
C VAL A 3 -6.55 -2.00 -18.16
N ILE A 4 -6.06 -1.37 -17.08
CA ILE A 4 -6.83 -1.20 -15.85
C ILE A 4 -7.10 0.28 -15.61
N HIS A 5 -8.36 0.62 -15.37
CA HIS A 5 -8.79 1.99 -15.06
C HIS A 5 -8.83 2.19 -13.55
N THR A 6 -7.69 2.51 -12.94
CA THR A 6 -7.55 2.70 -11.49
C THR A 6 -8.42 3.84 -10.95
N ALA A 7 -8.71 4.86 -11.76
CA ALA A 7 -9.69 5.91 -11.43
C ALA A 7 -11.11 5.36 -11.20
N ALA A 8 -11.47 4.26 -11.86
CA ALA A 8 -12.72 3.52 -11.66
C ALA A 8 -12.56 2.40 -10.62
N ARG A 9 -11.49 2.43 -9.80
CA ARG A 9 -11.16 1.42 -8.77
C ARG A 9 -10.93 0.00 -9.32
N GLN A 10 -10.62 -0.12 -10.61
CA GLN A 10 -10.16 -1.39 -11.17
C GLN A 10 -8.77 -1.72 -10.65
N ARG A 11 -8.54 -3.01 -10.42
CA ARG A 11 -7.26 -3.58 -9.98
C ARG A 11 -7.13 -5.00 -10.51
N ILE A 12 -5.90 -5.47 -10.62
CA ILE A 12 -5.59 -6.86 -10.89
C ILE A 12 -5.53 -7.58 -9.55
N THR A 13 -6.35 -8.61 -9.39
CA THR A 13 -6.37 -9.51 -8.23
C THR A 13 -5.96 -10.90 -8.69
N PRO A 14 -5.61 -11.82 -7.78
CA PRO A 14 -5.27 -13.20 -8.15
C PRO A 14 -6.30 -13.87 -9.08
N ASP A 15 -7.60 -13.58 -8.88
CA ASP A 15 -8.72 -14.11 -9.65
C ASP A 15 -8.95 -13.42 -11.00
N SER A 16 -8.48 -12.18 -11.17
CA SER A 16 -8.69 -11.38 -12.38
C SER A 16 -7.42 -11.21 -13.24
N ARG A 17 -6.36 -11.97 -12.91
CA ARG A 17 -5.09 -11.88 -13.63
C ARG A 17 -5.23 -12.31 -15.10
N PRO A 18 -4.75 -11.49 -16.04
CA PRO A 18 -4.62 -11.93 -17.43
C PRO A 18 -3.69 -13.14 -17.56
N PRO A 19 -3.93 -14.04 -18.52
CA PRO A 19 -2.99 -15.12 -18.83
C PRO A 19 -1.58 -14.60 -19.07
N GLY A 20 -0.59 -15.21 -18.42
CA GLY A 20 0.83 -14.82 -18.53
C GLY A 20 1.23 -13.55 -17.77
N PHE A 21 0.36 -12.99 -16.93
CA PHE A 21 0.71 -11.84 -16.10
C PHE A 21 1.64 -12.26 -14.94
N PRO A 22 2.87 -11.72 -14.85
CA PRO A 22 3.92 -12.28 -13.98
C PRO A 22 3.79 -11.90 -12.50
N VAL A 23 2.86 -11.01 -12.15
CA VAL A 23 2.68 -10.49 -10.79
C VAL A 23 1.38 -11.00 -10.18
N GLN A 24 1.30 -10.97 -8.85
CA GLN A 24 0.15 -11.44 -8.08
C GLN A 24 -1.02 -10.47 -8.15
N SER A 25 -0.72 -9.19 -7.97
CA SER A 25 -1.72 -8.14 -7.88
C SER A 25 -1.12 -6.80 -8.28
N ALA A 26 -1.96 -5.88 -8.75
CA ALA A 26 -1.55 -4.50 -8.99
C ALA A 26 -2.76 -3.55 -9.00
N GLY A 27 -2.57 -2.32 -8.54
CA GLY A 27 -3.65 -1.33 -8.52
C GLY A 27 -3.22 0.03 -7.97
N MET A 28 -4.19 0.84 -7.55
CA MET A 28 -3.97 2.15 -6.93
C MET A 28 -4.84 2.31 -5.69
N PHE A 29 -4.25 2.63 -4.55
CA PHE A 29 -5.01 2.98 -3.35
C PHE A 29 -4.93 4.48 -3.12
N VAL A 30 -5.93 5.01 -2.41
CA VAL A 30 -6.04 6.44 -2.12
C VAL A 30 -6.28 6.63 -0.63
N ILE A 31 -5.45 7.46 -0.01
CA ILE A 31 -5.62 7.90 1.37
C ILE A 31 -6.02 9.37 1.34
N ARG A 32 -7.28 9.65 1.67
CA ARG A 32 -7.85 11.00 1.66
C ARG A 32 -7.30 11.82 2.81
N SER A 33 -7.01 13.09 2.54
CA SER A 33 -6.61 14.07 3.55
C SER A 33 -7.79 14.81 4.20
N ASP A 34 -9.02 14.29 4.07
CA ASP A 34 -10.25 14.86 4.65
C ASP A 34 -10.58 14.30 6.05
N GLY A 35 -9.69 13.46 6.59
CA GLY A 35 -9.83 12.84 7.92
C GLY A 35 -10.74 11.61 7.96
N THR A 36 -11.21 11.12 6.81
CA THR A 36 -12.08 9.94 6.75
C THR A 36 -11.36 8.63 6.43
N ALA A 37 -10.10 8.71 6.00
CA ALA A 37 -9.34 7.55 5.57
C ALA A 37 -8.91 6.68 6.76
N THR A 38 -8.96 5.36 6.54
CA THR A 38 -8.49 4.36 7.49
C THR A 38 -7.54 3.38 6.80
N PHE A 39 -6.61 2.82 7.57
CA PHE A 39 -5.63 1.83 7.12
C PHE A 39 -5.39 0.81 8.23
N ASP A 40 -4.91 -0.37 7.88
CA ASP A 40 -4.50 -1.41 8.83
C ASP A 40 -3.00 -1.68 8.66
N ARG A 41 -2.28 -1.87 9.78
CA ARG A 41 -0.88 -2.30 9.75
C ARG A 41 -0.84 -3.77 9.39
N HIS A 42 -0.13 -4.13 8.33
CA HIS A 42 -0.08 -5.53 7.89
C HIS A 42 1.26 -5.87 7.26
N TYR A 43 1.45 -7.14 6.98
CA TYR A 43 2.53 -7.67 6.16
C TYR A 43 1.99 -8.68 5.15
N HIS A 44 2.84 -9.07 4.21
CA HIS A 44 2.56 -10.08 3.21
C HIS A 44 3.59 -11.21 3.28
N ASP A 45 3.23 -12.39 2.78
CA ASP A 45 4.18 -13.48 2.51
C ASP A 45 4.78 -13.42 1.10
N PHE A 46 4.70 -12.24 0.48
CA PHE A 46 5.26 -11.88 -0.81
C PHE A 46 5.81 -10.46 -0.76
N ASP A 47 6.68 -10.17 -1.72
CA ASP A 47 7.25 -8.85 -1.94
C ASP A 47 6.25 -7.91 -2.62
N GLU A 48 6.23 -6.64 -2.22
CA GLU A 48 5.41 -5.61 -2.83
C GLU A 48 6.20 -4.31 -3.06
N PHE A 49 5.84 -3.63 -4.15
CA PHE A 49 6.39 -2.34 -4.53
C PHE A 49 5.28 -1.31 -4.58
N TRP A 50 5.54 -0.15 -4.01
CA TRP A 50 4.70 1.04 -4.13
C TRP A 50 5.41 2.10 -4.95
N LEU A 51 4.67 2.80 -5.82
CA LEU A 51 5.06 4.08 -6.40
C LEU A 51 4.07 5.14 -5.93
N VAL A 52 4.56 6.16 -5.24
CA VAL A 52 3.76 7.32 -4.85
C VAL A 52 3.50 8.16 -6.10
N ALA A 53 2.29 8.09 -6.63
CA ALA A 53 1.89 8.79 -7.84
C ALA A 53 1.50 10.26 -7.57
N ALA A 54 0.99 10.57 -6.37
CA ALA A 54 0.64 11.92 -5.95
C ALA A 54 0.55 12.03 -4.42
N GLY A 55 0.68 13.25 -3.92
CA GLY A 55 0.53 13.60 -2.51
C GLY A 55 1.77 13.32 -1.67
N THR A 56 1.60 13.51 -0.36
CA THR A 56 2.65 13.31 0.64
C THR A 56 2.09 12.70 1.91
N GLY A 57 2.88 11.88 2.59
CA GLY A 57 2.49 11.24 3.83
C GLY A 57 3.65 10.67 4.62
N THR A 58 3.33 9.92 5.65
CA THR A 58 4.28 9.17 6.46
C THR A 58 3.84 7.72 6.50
N VAL A 59 4.77 6.83 6.13
CA VAL A 59 4.59 5.39 6.24
C VAL A 59 5.49 4.86 7.34
N GLN A 60 5.03 3.80 7.99
CA GLN A 60 5.84 3.00 8.89
C GLN A 60 6.20 1.72 8.14
N VAL A 61 7.49 1.40 8.00
CA VAL A 61 7.98 0.17 7.36
C VAL A 61 8.93 -0.52 8.34
N GLY A 62 8.56 -1.70 8.81
CA GLY A 62 9.18 -2.31 9.98
C GLY A 62 9.09 -1.37 11.20
N ASP A 63 10.26 -1.00 11.72
CA ASP A 63 10.42 -0.13 12.89
C ASP A 63 10.74 1.33 12.50
N GLU A 64 10.87 1.64 11.20
CA GLU A 64 11.24 2.96 10.71
C GLU A 64 10.03 3.74 10.15
N GLN A 65 10.06 5.06 10.33
CA GLN A 65 9.13 5.99 9.70
C GLN A 65 9.80 6.72 8.56
N HIS A 66 9.10 6.79 7.43
CA HIS A 66 9.57 7.48 6.25
C HIS A 66 8.56 8.53 5.82
N HIS A 67 9.02 9.76 5.61
CA HIS A 67 8.25 10.73 4.86
C HIS A 67 8.33 10.37 3.37
N ILE A 68 7.17 10.30 2.73
CA ILE A 68 7.06 9.93 1.32
C ILE A 68 6.35 11.02 0.52
N THR A 69 6.77 11.22 -0.71
CA THR A 69 6.25 12.19 -1.66
C THR A 69 6.10 11.58 -3.05
N ALA A 70 5.35 12.25 -3.92
CA ALA A 70 5.22 11.87 -5.32
C ALA A 70 6.59 11.62 -5.99
N GLY A 71 6.73 10.47 -6.62
CA GLY A 71 7.96 9.97 -7.25
C GLY A 71 8.72 8.94 -6.42
N ASP A 72 8.45 8.83 -5.12
CA ASP A 72 9.11 7.84 -4.26
C ASP A 72 8.64 6.42 -4.57
N ILE A 73 9.57 5.47 -4.44
CA ILE A 73 9.32 4.03 -4.54
C ILE A 73 9.60 3.40 -3.19
N ILE A 74 8.64 2.62 -2.69
CA ILE A 74 8.78 1.87 -1.45
C ILE A 74 8.79 0.38 -1.82
N PHE A 75 9.75 -0.35 -1.24
CA PHE A 75 9.79 -1.80 -1.31
C PHE A 75 9.42 -2.37 0.05
N THR A 76 8.37 -3.18 0.10
CA THR A 76 7.94 -3.92 1.28
C THR A 76 8.29 -5.39 1.06
N ALA A 77 9.40 -5.82 1.67
CA ALA A 77 9.84 -7.21 1.58
C ALA A 77 8.83 -8.16 2.24
N ALA A 78 8.76 -9.40 1.77
CA ALA A 78 7.97 -10.44 2.41
C ALA A 78 8.27 -10.53 3.92
N GLY A 79 7.23 -10.56 4.73
CA GLY A 79 7.31 -10.58 6.18
C GLY A 79 7.57 -9.23 6.83
N LEU A 80 7.69 -8.13 6.08
CA LEU A 80 7.91 -6.79 6.64
C LEU A 80 6.58 -6.05 6.83
N ASP A 81 6.31 -5.67 8.08
CA ASP A 81 5.12 -4.90 8.44
C ASP A 81 5.18 -3.50 7.83
N HIS A 82 4.05 -3.03 7.31
CA HIS A 82 3.93 -1.71 6.72
C HIS A 82 2.56 -1.08 6.98
N ASP A 83 2.53 0.25 7.00
CA ASP A 83 1.38 1.05 7.41
C ASP A 83 1.45 2.48 6.83
N VAL A 84 0.29 3.14 6.67
CA VAL A 84 0.16 4.56 6.37
C VAL A 84 -0.37 5.28 7.61
N ILE A 85 0.52 5.94 8.35
CA ILE A 85 0.19 6.51 9.66
C ILE A 85 -0.26 7.97 9.61
N ALA A 86 0.09 8.70 8.54
CA ALA A 86 -0.31 10.08 8.34
C ALA A 86 -0.26 10.49 6.86
N VAL A 87 -1.08 11.49 6.50
CA VAL A 87 -1.03 12.18 5.20
C VAL A 87 -1.07 13.69 5.39
N ALA A 88 -0.33 14.43 4.58
CA ALA A 88 -0.43 15.88 4.52
C ALA A 88 -1.22 16.35 3.28
N GLU A 89 -1.22 15.54 2.23
CA GLU A 89 -2.00 15.73 1.01
C GLU A 89 -2.67 14.39 0.63
N GLU A 90 -3.69 14.40 -0.23
CA GLU A 90 -4.30 13.15 -0.71
C GLU A 90 -3.24 12.26 -1.37
N LEU A 91 -2.95 11.13 -0.74
CA LEU A 91 -1.93 10.20 -1.18
C LEU A 91 -2.53 9.23 -2.21
N ARG A 92 -1.86 9.08 -3.35
CA ARG A 92 -2.22 8.11 -4.39
C ARG A 92 -1.03 7.20 -4.64
N VAL A 93 -1.19 5.92 -4.38
CA VAL A 93 -0.09 4.94 -4.44
C VAL A 93 -0.45 3.82 -5.39
N PHE A 94 0.34 3.67 -6.44
CA PHE A 94 0.33 2.46 -7.25
C PHE A 94 1.03 1.37 -6.47
N TRP A 95 0.42 0.19 -6.38
CA TRP A 95 1.08 -0.99 -5.81
C TRP A 95 1.21 -2.10 -6.86
N LEU A 96 2.23 -2.93 -6.70
CA LEU A 96 2.45 -4.15 -7.46
C LEU A 96 3.08 -5.19 -6.54
N SER A 97 2.43 -6.35 -6.42
CA SER A 97 2.88 -7.42 -5.55
C SER A 97 3.32 -8.65 -6.34
N LEU A 98 4.43 -9.25 -5.96
CA LEU A 98 4.95 -10.48 -6.57
C LEU A 98 4.13 -11.70 -6.12
N PRO A 99 4.16 -12.81 -6.88
CA PRO A 99 3.54 -14.06 -6.44
C PRO A 99 4.16 -14.54 -5.14
N PRO A 100 3.36 -15.04 -4.18
CA PRO A 100 3.90 -15.72 -3.01
C PRO A 100 4.64 -17.00 -3.41
N ALA A 101 5.52 -17.47 -2.52
CA ALA A 101 6.09 -18.79 -2.64
C ALA A 101 4.99 -19.88 -2.63
N PRO A 102 5.22 -21.09 -3.18
CA PRO A 102 4.25 -22.17 -3.12
C PRO A 102 3.75 -22.44 -1.70
N GLY A 103 2.43 -22.41 -1.50
CA GLY A 103 1.79 -22.57 -0.19
C GLY A 103 1.60 -21.27 0.61
N GLY A 104 2.07 -20.13 0.10
CA GLY A 104 1.75 -18.82 0.67
C GLY A 104 0.27 -18.45 0.50
N SER A 105 -0.23 -17.68 1.45
CA SER A 105 -1.60 -17.19 1.54
C SER A 105 -1.94 -16.17 0.46
N GLY A 106 -1.00 -15.29 0.08
CA GLY A 106 -1.32 -14.17 -0.81
C GLY A 106 -2.22 -13.11 -0.17
N ALA A 107 -2.31 -13.06 1.17
CA ALA A 107 -3.23 -12.21 1.92
C ALA A 107 -2.55 -11.02 2.62
N HIS A 108 -3.37 -10.12 3.17
CA HIS A 108 -2.94 -9.21 4.23
C HIS A 108 -2.85 -10.04 5.53
N LEU A 109 -1.68 -10.09 6.13
CA LEU A 109 -1.42 -10.79 7.38
C LEU A 109 -1.14 -9.79 8.49
N HIS A 110 -1.55 -10.13 9.71
CA HIS A 110 -1.48 -9.25 10.88
C HIS A 110 -0.69 -9.93 12.00
N ARG A 111 0.09 -9.17 12.77
CA ARG A 111 0.84 -9.73 13.92
C ARG A 111 -0.08 -9.97 15.11
N THR A 112 -1.07 -9.10 15.27
CA THR A 112 -2.05 -9.15 16.34
C THR A 112 -3.46 -8.93 15.80
N GLU A 113 -4.48 -9.28 16.57
CA GLU A 113 -5.87 -8.94 16.25
C GLU A 113 -6.10 -7.42 16.22
N HIS A 114 -5.30 -6.65 16.97
CA HIS A 114 -5.38 -5.20 16.96
C HIS A 114 -4.91 -4.61 15.63
N ASP A 115 -3.84 -5.15 15.05
CA ASP A 115 -3.33 -4.70 13.75
C ASP A 115 -4.35 -4.90 12.63
N ALA A 116 -5.23 -5.90 12.75
CA ALA A 116 -6.33 -6.14 11.81
C ALA A 116 -7.46 -5.10 11.90
N ILE A 117 -7.48 -4.28 12.96
CA ILE A 117 -8.45 -3.20 13.11
C ILE A 117 -7.92 -1.97 12.41
N LYS A 118 -8.64 -1.51 11.39
CA LYS A 118 -8.28 -0.28 10.68
C LYS A 118 -8.31 0.92 11.63
N HIS A 119 -7.17 1.60 11.75
CA HIS A 119 -7.07 2.86 12.47
C HIS A 119 -7.33 4.04 11.52
N ALA A 120 -7.69 5.19 12.09
CA ALA A 120 -7.75 6.43 11.34
C ALA A 120 -6.34 6.86 10.90
N VAL A 121 -6.18 7.27 9.65
CA VAL A 121 -4.94 7.88 9.18
C VAL A 121 -4.96 9.36 9.57
N ARG A 122 -3.90 9.82 10.26
CA ARG A 122 -3.83 11.21 10.73
C ARG A 122 -3.68 12.17 9.55
N VAL A 123 -4.38 13.30 9.60
CA VAL A 123 -4.12 14.42 8.69
C VAL A 123 -3.17 15.41 9.38
N VAL A 124 -2.07 15.73 8.73
CA VAL A 124 -1.04 16.65 9.24
C VAL A 124 -0.87 17.85 8.31
N ALA A 125 -0.29 18.94 8.80
CA ALA A 125 -0.02 20.10 7.96
C ALA A 125 1.10 19.78 6.93
N ALA A 126 0.97 20.28 5.70
CA ALA A 126 2.02 20.20 4.70
C ALA A 126 3.26 20.99 5.17
N GLY A 127 4.43 20.35 5.18
CA GLY A 127 5.71 20.99 5.55
C GLY A 127 6.43 20.43 6.79
N GLY A 128 6.08 19.24 7.28
CA GLY A 128 6.88 18.54 8.30
C GLY A 128 8.31 18.22 7.82
N PRO A 129 9.29 18.05 8.73
CA PRO A 129 10.68 17.87 8.36
C PRO A 129 10.86 16.61 7.50
N ARG A 130 11.61 16.79 6.40
CA ARG A 130 12.08 15.73 5.52
C ARG A 130 13.27 14.99 6.14
#